data_AF-A0A3Q2X2J8-F1
#
_entry.id   AF-A0A3Q2X2J8-F1
#
_cell.length_a   1.000
_cell.length_b   1.000
_cell.length_c   1.000
_cell.angle_alpha   90.00
_cell.angle_beta   90.00
_cell.angle_gamma   90.00
#
_symmetry.space_group_name_H-M   'P 1'
#
loop_
_entity.id
_entity.type
_entity.pdbx_description
1 polymer ?
#
loop_
_entity_poly.entity_id
_entity_poly.type
_entity_poly.pdbx_seq_one_letter_code
_entity_poly.pdbx_strand_id
1 'polypeptide(L)'
;MGRACSFLGVTVSGLWALCVFVRKHSKFVSKRHKNSEITAASGMNVLMRRCFRQRVVTWRGLHVGAPLTTFDVRKVELTPLEQRKLTFDSHAMVTELQSSGFEKNQAELIVSALVTLATANMDVVYKDMVTKSHQEIALQQIMAHLDSVRKDMVILEKSEFANLRSENTKMKRELEQLQNRLKEESKKMMAETKLDINLERSRVSDMFTEQEKKLMEATSDFHHKRSELENDNMEINRKLDLQVASLKTLLESLKLQTIRYLAATLFSCLAIALGLYRLWK
;
A
#
# COMPACT_ATOMS: atom_id res chain seq x y z
N MET A 1 -43.04 61.44 2.60
CA MET A 1 -42.99 60.00 2.94
C MET A 1 -41.93 59.33 2.09
N GLY A 2 -41.12 58.42 2.65
CA GLY A 2 -40.32 57.48 1.87
C GLY A 2 -38.79 57.60 1.94
N ARG A 3 -38.19 57.72 3.13
CA ARG A 3 -36.76 57.39 3.35
C ARG A 3 -36.65 56.27 4.38
N ALA A 4 -36.87 55.04 3.93
CA ALA A 4 -36.71 53.82 4.72
C ALA A 4 -36.34 52.65 3.78
N CYS A 5 -35.18 52.69 3.14
CA CYS A 5 -34.70 51.56 2.34
C CYS A 5 -33.17 51.61 2.13
N SER A 6 -32.40 51.56 3.21
CA SER A 6 -30.92 51.50 3.09
C SER A 6 -30.20 50.70 4.17
N PHE A 7 -30.92 50.11 5.14
CA PHE A 7 -30.29 49.51 6.33
C PHE A 7 -30.35 47.98 6.41
N LEU A 8 -30.94 47.27 5.43
CA LEU A 8 -31.05 45.80 5.46
C LEU A 8 -30.05 45.05 4.54
N GLY A 9 -29.14 45.73 3.85
CA GLY A 9 -28.26 45.09 2.84
C GLY A 9 -27.06 44.30 3.39
N VAL A 10 -26.68 44.48 4.66
CA VAL A 10 -25.39 43.98 5.17
C VAL A 10 -25.53 42.66 5.95
N THR A 11 -26.71 42.33 6.46
CA THR A 11 -26.93 41.10 7.27
C THR A 11 -27.19 39.85 6.41
N VAL A 12 -27.79 40.00 5.23
CA VAL A 12 -28.13 38.86 4.35
C VAL A 12 -26.89 38.26 3.67
N SER A 13 -25.93 39.11 3.30
CA SER A 13 -24.69 38.69 2.61
C SER A 13 -23.74 37.88 3.51
N GLY A 14 -23.66 38.25 4.79
CA GLY A 14 -22.84 37.53 5.78
C GLY A 14 -23.41 36.15 6.14
N LEU A 15 -24.73 36.05 6.33
CA LEU A 15 -25.39 34.76 6.57
C LEU A 15 -25.33 33.85 5.34
N TRP A 16 -25.43 34.40 4.13
CA TRP A 16 -25.32 33.61 2.91
C TRP A 16 -23.90 33.05 2.72
N ALA A 17 -22.86 33.83 3.02
CA ALA A 17 -21.47 33.36 2.97
C ALA A 17 -21.19 32.26 4.01
N LEU A 18 -21.68 32.39 5.25
CA LEU A 18 -21.56 31.34 6.27
C LEU A 18 -22.32 30.07 5.87
N CYS A 19 -23.54 30.23 5.32
CA CYS A 19 -24.35 29.10 4.87
C CYS A 19 -23.69 28.39 3.68
N VAL A 20 -23.09 29.12 2.73
CA VAL A 20 -22.31 28.55 1.63
C VAL A 20 -21.06 27.84 2.14
N PHE A 21 -20.34 28.42 3.12
CA PHE A 21 -19.15 27.81 3.73
C PHE A 21 -19.48 26.47 4.42
N VAL A 22 -20.52 26.43 5.26
CA VAL A 22 -20.98 25.21 5.93
C VAL A 22 -21.45 24.16 4.91
N ARG A 23 -22.17 24.58 3.87
CA ARG A 23 -22.67 23.67 2.82
C ARG A 23 -21.56 23.14 1.91
N LYS A 24 -20.50 23.93 1.66
CA LYS A 24 -19.32 23.53 0.86
C LYS A 24 -18.41 22.60 1.68
N HIS A 25 -18.25 22.84 2.98
CA HIS A 25 -17.51 21.96 3.89
C HIS A 25 -18.23 20.60 4.07
N SER A 26 -19.55 20.60 4.19
CA SER A 26 -20.38 19.37 4.22
C SER A 26 -20.24 18.54 2.93
N LYS A 27 -20.24 19.19 1.75
CA LYS A 27 -20.01 18.50 0.46
C LYS A 27 -18.59 17.96 0.33
N PHE A 28 -17.58 18.61 0.90
CA PHE A 28 -16.20 18.15 0.87
C PHE A 28 -15.99 16.90 1.74
N VAL A 29 -16.59 16.86 2.94
CA VAL A 29 -16.58 15.68 3.83
C VAL A 29 -17.29 14.50 3.18
N SER A 30 -18.46 14.72 2.55
CA SER A 30 -19.20 13.68 1.83
C SER A 30 -18.43 13.12 0.62
N LYS A 31 -17.68 13.96 -0.10
CA LYS A 31 -16.87 13.52 -1.26
C LYS A 31 -15.63 12.73 -0.84
N ARG A 32 -15.07 13.01 0.35
CA ARG A 32 -13.97 12.23 0.93
C ARG A 32 -14.44 10.82 1.34
N HIS A 33 -15.64 10.69 1.91
CA HIS A 33 -16.27 9.40 2.22
C HIS A 33 -16.59 8.56 0.98
N LYS A 34 -17.11 9.18 -0.10
CA LYS A 34 -17.37 8.47 -1.36
C LYS A 34 -16.09 8.02 -2.08
N ASN A 35 -15.01 8.80 -2.03
CA ASN A 35 -13.73 8.38 -2.60
C ASN A 35 -13.08 7.23 -1.82
N SER A 36 -13.26 7.16 -0.48
CA SER A 36 -12.80 6.01 0.30
C SER A 36 -13.60 4.72 0.02
N GLU A 37 -14.90 4.82 -0.26
CA GLU A 37 -15.73 3.67 -0.65
C GLU A 37 -15.39 3.17 -2.06
N ILE A 38 -15.07 4.06 -3.00
CA ILE A 38 -14.67 3.68 -4.37
C ILE A 38 -13.29 3.00 -4.38
N THR A 39 -12.38 3.37 -3.47
CA THR A 39 -11.11 2.63 -3.28
C THR A 39 -11.27 1.29 -2.54
N ALA A 40 -12.32 1.12 -1.74
CA ALA A 40 -12.62 -0.14 -1.06
C ALA A 40 -13.31 -1.17 -1.98
N ALA A 41 -14.01 -0.72 -3.03
CA ALA A 41 -14.73 -1.59 -3.95
C ALA A 41 -13.87 -2.24 -5.06
N SER A 42 -12.59 -1.87 -5.20
CA SER A 42 -11.71 -2.40 -6.26
C SER A 42 -10.63 -3.40 -5.78
N GLY A 43 -10.75 -3.92 -4.57
CA GLY A 43 -9.71 -4.78 -3.99
C GLY A 43 -10.20 -5.68 -2.87
N MET A 44 -11.27 -6.44 -3.09
CA MET A 44 -11.58 -7.60 -2.25
C MET A 44 -10.84 -8.82 -2.81
N ASN A 45 -9.72 -9.16 -2.19
CA ASN A 45 -9.55 -10.48 -1.57
C ASN A 45 -8.17 -10.61 -0.92
N VAL A 46 -8.20 -11.29 0.24
CA VAL A 46 -7.08 -11.86 1.01
C VAL A 46 -6.57 -11.00 2.18
N LEU A 47 -6.75 -11.57 3.38
CA LEU A 47 -6.19 -11.23 4.70
C LEU A 47 -6.89 -10.16 5.57
N MET A 48 -8.17 -10.40 5.89
CA MET A 48 -8.79 -9.92 7.13
C MET A 48 -8.69 -11.03 8.19
N ARG A 49 -7.71 -10.93 9.09
CA ARG A 49 -7.76 -11.36 10.51
C ARG A 49 -6.35 -11.28 11.11
N ARG A 50 -6.09 -10.22 11.87
CA ARG A 50 -5.09 -10.03 12.96
C ARG A 50 -4.42 -8.67 12.85
N CYS A 51 -5.03 -7.68 13.48
CA CYS A 51 -4.42 -6.82 14.50
C CYS A 51 -5.32 -5.61 14.74
N PHE A 52 -6.48 -5.85 15.36
CA PHE A 52 -7.15 -4.82 16.14
C PHE A 52 -6.34 -4.68 17.44
N ARG A 53 -5.20 -4.00 17.38
CA ARG A 53 -4.43 -3.66 18.57
C ARG A 53 -3.92 -2.23 18.44
N GLN A 54 -4.60 -1.36 19.19
CA GLN A 54 -4.13 -0.09 19.72
C GLN A 54 -3.24 0.74 18.78
N ARG A 55 -3.87 1.66 18.06
CA ARG A 55 -3.22 2.92 17.70
C ARG A 55 -3.98 4.06 18.40
N VAL A 56 -3.71 4.20 19.71
CA VAL A 56 -3.86 5.49 20.40
C VAL A 56 -2.88 6.42 19.69
N VAL A 57 -3.37 7.19 18.73
CA VAL A 57 -2.61 8.28 18.15
C VAL A 57 -2.63 9.41 19.18
N THR A 58 -1.56 9.47 19.97
CA THR A 58 -1.20 10.66 20.71
C THR A 58 -1.11 11.82 19.73
N TRP A 59 -2.10 12.71 19.76
CA TRP A 59 -2.01 14.04 19.19
C TRP A 59 -0.97 14.82 19.99
N ARG A 60 0.31 14.67 19.62
CA ARG A 60 1.41 15.43 20.19
C ARG A 60 2.10 16.16 19.04
N GLY A 61 1.93 17.49 19.03
CA GLY A 61 2.85 18.43 18.39
C GLY A 61 2.57 18.78 16.93
N LEU A 62 1.50 19.53 16.65
CA LEU A 62 1.56 20.53 15.59
C LEU A 62 1.74 21.91 16.25
N HIS A 63 2.93 22.16 16.79
CA HIS A 63 3.36 23.54 17.09
C HIS A 63 3.80 24.15 15.75
N VAL A 64 2.83 24.56 14.94
CA VAL A 64 3.06 25.64 13.98
C VAL A 64 2.83 26.89 14.80
N GLY A 65 3.94 27.57 15.14
CA GLY A 65 3.88 28.88 15.78
C GLY A 65 3.11 29.82 14.87
N ALA A 66 1.84 30.02 15.17
CA ALA A 66 1.13 31.17 14.68
C ALA A 66 1.93 32.39 15.17
N PRO A 67 2.32 33.33 14.29
CA PRO A 67 2.63 34.65 14.78
C PRO A 67 1.38 35.07 15.52
N LEU A 68 1.51 35.30 16.83
CA LEU A 68 0.52 36.05 17.59
C LEU A 68 0.48 37.39 16.86
N THR A 69 -0.42 37.53 15.89
CA THR A 69 -0.68 38.80 15.23
C THR A 69 -1.18 39.67 16.35
N THR A 70 -0.25 40.47 16.86
CA THR A 70 -0.51 41.57 17.76
C THR A 70 -1.63 42.33 17.07
N PHE A 71 -2.86 42.14 17.55
CA PHE A 71 -3.95 43.02 17.21
C PHE A 71 -3.49 44.37 17.75
N ASP A 72 -2.89 45.15 16.85
CA ASP A 72 -2.47 46.49 17.13
C ASP A 72 -3.76 47.29 17.24
N VAL A 73 -4.33 47.25 18.45
CA VAL A 73 -5.42 48.11 18.87
C VAL A 73 -4.81 49.50 18.86
N ARG A 74 -4.76 50.12 17.67
CA ARG A 74 -4.37 51.53 17.55
C ARG A 74 -5.27 52.27 18.51
N LYS A 75 -4.69 52.73 19.61
CA LYS A 75 -5.37 53.61 20.57
C LYS A 75 -5.79 54.81 19.77
N VAL A 76 -7.10 54.88 19.49
CA VAL A 76 -7.72 55.99 18.80
C VAL A 76 -7.69 57.15 19.78
N GLU A 77 -6.62 57.94 19.73
CA GLU A 77 -6.52 59.20 20.45
C GLU A 77 -7.29 60.25 19.64
N LEU A 78 -8.45 60.65 20.14
CA LEU A 78 -9.28 61.66 19.50
C LEU A 78 -9.60 62.76 20.50
N THR A 79 -9.06 63.95 20.18
CA THR A 79 -9.49 65.32 20.49
C THR A 79 -10.13 65.58 21.87
N PRO A 80 -9.56 66.50 22.67
CA PRO A 80 -10.19 66.95 23.91
C PRO A 80 -11.60 67.46 23.64
N LEU A 81 -12.54 66.97 24.43
CA LEU A 81 -13.97 67.21 24.29
C LEU A 81 -14.36 68.57 24.90
N GLU A 82 -13.81 69.65 24.35
CA GLU A 82 -13.93 71.01 24.90
C GLU A 82 -15.35 71.60 24.85
N GLN A 83 -16.30 70.91 24.20
CA GLN A 83 -17.61 71.45 23.84
C GLN A 83 -18.79 71.03 24.73
N ARG A 84 -18.59 70.30 25.83
CA ARG A 84 -19.69 69.87 26.72
C ARG A 84 -19.78 70.69 27.99
N LYS A 85 -19.97 72.00 27.84
CA LYS A 85 -20.36 72.86 28.97
C LYS A 85 -21.81 72.53 29.34
N LEU A 86 -22.01 72.00 30.54
CA LEU A 86 -23.34 71.85 31.11
C LEU A 86 -24.00 73.24 31.16
N THR A 87 -25.08 73.44 30.42
CA THR A 87 -25.88 74.66 30.48
C THR A 87 -26.72 74.61 31.75
N PHE A 88 -26.07 74.83 32.89
CA PHE A 88 -26.74 74.93 34.17
C PHE A 88 -27.08 76.39 34.43
N ASP A 89 -28.37 76.71 34.47
CA ASP A 89 -28.83 78.06 34.77
C ASP A 89 -28.83 78.30 36.29
N SER A 90 -27.66 78.70 36.80
CA SER A 90 -27.47 79.02 38.21
C SER A 90 -28.37 80.16 38.68
N HIS A 91 -28.72 81.10 37.79
CA HIS A 91 -29.45 82.30 38.19
C HIS A 91 -30.94 82.00 38.38
N ALA A 92 -31.56 81.23 37.48
CA ALA A 92 -32.94 80.80 37.63
C ALA A 92 -33.14 79.99 38.93
N MET A 93 -32.21 79.08 39.23
CA MET A 93 -32.31 78.21 40.40
C MET A 93 -32.10 78.97 41.73
N VAL A 94 -31.21 79.97 41.75
CA VAL A 94 -31.06 80.86 42.92
C VAL A 94 -32.33 81.68 43.15
N THR A 95 -32.96 82.17 42.08
CA THR A 95 -34.20 82.96 42.16
C THR A 95 -35.36 82.13 42.71
N GLU A 96 -35.47 80.86 42.27
CA GLU A 96 -36.50 79.93 42.75
C GLU A 96 -36.30 79.58 44.25
N LEU A 97 -35.06 79.35 44.68
CA LEU A 97 -34.74 79.10 46.09
C LEU A 97 -35.02 80.31 46.98
N GLN A 98 -34.72 81.52 46.50
CA GLN A 98 -35.08 82.75 47.22
C GLN A 98 -36.60 82.90 47.37
N SER A 99 -37.36 82.60 46.32
CA SER A 99 -38.85 82.63 46.38
C SER A 99 -39.43 81.60 47.35
N SER A 100 -38.67 80.54 47.63
CA SER A 100 -39.03 79.47 48.58
C SER A 100 -38.64 79.77 50.04
N GLY A 101 -38.12 80.98 50.32
CA GLY A 101 -37.80 81.45 51.67
C GLY A 101 -36.35 81.25 52.12
N PHE A 102 -35.43 80.89 51.21
CA PHE A 102 -34.00 80.80 51.52
C PHE A 102 -33.30 82.16 51.41
N GLU A 103 -32.34 82.41 52.30
CA GLU A 103 -31.48 83.59 52.18
C GLU A 103 -30.63 83.49 50.90
N LYS A 104 -30.41 84.62 50.22
CA LYS A 104 -29.63 84.69 48.97
C LYS A 104 -28.27 83.98 49.07
N ASN A 105 -27.56 84.18 50.18
CA ASN A 105 -26.25 83.57 50.43
C ASN A 105 -26.34 82.03 50.54
N GLN A 106 -27.41 81.52 51.17
CA GLN A 106 -27.64 80.08 51.32
C GLN A 106 -28.06 79.45 49.98
N ALA A 107 -28.92 80.13 49.21
CA ALA A 107 -29.32 79.70 47.88
C ALA A 107 -28.12 79.59 46.93
N GLU A 108 -27.26 80.62 46.87
CA GLU A 108 -26.05 80.62 46.04
C GLU A 108 -25.08 79.49 46.42
N LEU A 109 -24.92 79.20 47.72
CA LEU A 109 -24.03 78.13 48.19
C LEU A 109 -24.55 76.74 47.82
N ILE A 110 -25.85 76.50 47.95
CA ILE A 110 -26.51 75.25 47.53
C ILE A 110 -26.39 75.07 46.01
N VAL A 111 -26.66 76.12 45.23
CA VAL A 111 -26.55 76.07 43.77
C VAL A 111 -25.10 75.83 43.34
N SER A 112 -24.12 76.46 43.97
CA SER A 112 -22.69 76.25 43.69
C SER A 112 -22.24 74.81 43.97
N ALA A 113 -22.68 74.23 45.10
CA ALA A 113 -22.41 72.83 45.42
C ALA A 113 -23.04 71.88 44.38
N LEU A 114 -24.26 72.16 43.93
CA LEU A 114 -24.95 71.38 42.91
C LEU A 114 -24.29 71.48 41.54
N VAL A 115 -23.83 72.66 41.12
CA VAL A 115 -23.05 72.84 39.88
C VAL A 115 -21.76 72.04 39.95
N THR A 116 -21.05 72.11 41.08
CA THR A 116 -19.78 71.40 41.26
C THR A 116 -19.97 69.88 41.20
N LEU A 117 -20.99 69.37 41.89
CA LEU A 117 -21.31 67.93 41.90
C LEU A 117 -21.82 67.45 40.53
N ALA A 118 -22.68 68.24 39.87
CA ALA A 118 -23.18 67.91 38.53
C ALA A 118 -22.05 67.90 37.49
N THR A 119 -21.10 68.84 37.58
CA THR A 119 -19.93 68.89 36.71
C THR A 119 -19.02 67.68 36.94
N ALA A 120 -18.70 67.36 38.20
CA ALA A 120 -17.89 66.20 38.55
C ALA A 120 -18.52 64.86 38.11
N ASN A 121 -19.83 64.70 38.31
CA ASN A 121 -20.55 63.50 37.88
C ASN A 121 -20.58 63.36 36.35
N MET A 122 -20.73 64.47 35.63
CA MET A 122 -20.68 64.46 34.16
C MET A 122 -19.30 64.06 33.64
N ASP A 123 -18.22 64.54 34.25
CA ASP A 123 -16.85 64.16 33.84
C ASP A 123 -16.60 62.65 33.99
N VAL A 124 -17.09 62.03 35.07
CA VAL A 124 -17.01 60.58 35.27
C VAL A 124 -17.85 59.84 34.24
N VAL A 125 -19.11 60.25 34.04
CA VAL A 125 -20.01 59.61 33.06
C VAL A 125 -19.46 59.73 31.65
N TYR A 126 -18.91 60.88 31.25
CA TYR A 126 -18.36 61.06 29.91
C TYR A 126 -17.05 60.31 29.66
N LYS A 127 -16.27 60.03 30.71
CA LYS A 127 -15.07 59.20 30.62
C LYS A 127 -15.41 57.73 30.34
N ASP A 128 -16.51 57.25 30.90
CA ASP A 128 -16.96 55.85 30.73
C ASP A 128 -17.93 55.68 29.55
N MET A 129 -18.52 56.77 29.04
CA MET A 129 -19.42 56.74 27.89
C MET A 129 -18.65 56.62 26.57
N VAL A 130 -19.12 55.70 25.72
CA VAL A 130 -18.63 55.58 24.35
C VAL A 130 -19.42 56.52 23.44
N THR A 131 -18.72 57.40 22.72
CA THR A 131 -19.35 58.28 21.74
C THR A 131 -19.70 57.52 20.46
N LYS A 132 -20.74 57.96 19.74
CA LYS A 132 -21.12 57.35 18.45
C LYS A 132 -19.96 57.35 17.44
N SER A 133 -19.12 58.39 17.45
CA SER A 133 -17.93 58.44 16.60
C SER A 133 -16.90 57.37 16.97
N HIS A 134 -16.70 57.08 18.27
CA HIS A 134 -15.82 56.02 18.71
C HIS A 134 -16.35 54.63 18.28
N GLN A 135 -17.66 54.41 18.38
CA GLN A 135 -18.30 53.17 17.92
C GLN A 135 -18.16 52.98 16.40
N GLU A 136 -18.32 54.03 15.60
CA GLU A 136 -18.21 53.95 14.14
C GLU A 136 -16.78 53.60 13.69
N ILE A 137 -15.77 54.21 14.31
CA ILE A 137 -14.35 53.91 14.01
C ILE A 137 -14.01 52.47 14.38
N ALA A 138 -14.44 52.00 15.55
CA ALA A 138 -14.23 50.61 15.96
C ALA A 138 -14.90 49.64 15.00
N LEU A 139 -16.14 49.94 14.55
CA LEU A 139 -16.83 49.12 13.55
C LEU A 139 -16.10 49.09 12.21
N GLN A 140 -15.59 50.22 11.72
CA GLN A 140 -14.81 50.29 10.48
C GLN A 140 -13.54 49.44 10.58
N GLN A 141 -12.83 49.48 11.71
CA GLN A 141 -11.67 48.62 11.95
C GLN A 141 -12.04 47.14 11.93
N ILE A 142 -13.10 46.74 12.65
CA ILE A 142 -13.59 45.35 12.65
C ILE A 142 -13.96 44.90 11.24
N MET A 143 -14.64 45.75 10.46
CA MET A 143 -14.99 45.44 9.07
C MET A 143 -13.76 45.27 8.18
N ALA A 144 -12.76 46.15 8.30
CA ALA A 144 -11.51 46.03 7.55
C ALA A 144 -10.75 44.73 7.89
N HIS A 145 -10.72 44.33 9.16
CA HIS A 145 -10.14 43.06 9.58
C HIS A 145 -10.90 41.85 9.03
N LEU A 146 -12.24 41.89 9.04
CA LEU A 146 -13.08 40.84 8.44
C LEU A 146 -12.80 40.72 6.94
N ASP A 147 -12.69 41.85 6.23
CA ASP A 147 -12.39 41.84 4.80
C ASP A 147 -10.98 41.30 4.49
N SER A 148 -9.99 41.53 5.37
CA SER A 148 -8.68 40.91 5.27
C SER A 148 -8.78 39.38 5.41
N VAL A 149 -9.43 38.89 6.47
CA VAL A 149 -9.63 37.44 6.71
C VAL A 149 -10.36 36.79 5.54
N ARG A 150 -11.35 37.49 4.94
CA ARG A 150 -12.05 36.99 3.77
C ARG A 150 -11.11 36.84 2.56
N LYS A 151 -10.22 37.80 2.33
CA LYS A 151 -9.22 37.71 1.25
C LYS A 151 -8.29 36.53 1.48
N ASP A 152 -7.80 36.35 2.71
CA ASP A 152 -6.91 35.24 3.06
C ASP A 152 -7.59 33.89 2.84
N MET A 153 -8.87 33.75 3.23
CA MET A 153 -9.66 32.54 2.96
C MET A 153 -9.78 32.25 1.46
N VAL A 154 -10.08 33.26 0.64
CA VAL A 154 -10.20 33.10 -0.82
C VAL A 154 -8.85 32.75 -1.46
N ILE A 155 -7.75 33.33 -0.97
CA ILE A 155 -6.39 33.01 -1.44
C ILE A 155 -6.07 31.56 -1.10
N LEU A 156 -6.28 31.14 0.15
CA LEU A 156 -6.04 29.77 0.59
C LEU A 156 -6.91 28.75 -0.19
N GLU A 157 -8.19 29.07 -0.40
CA GLU A 157 -9.11 28.24 -1.19
C GLU A 157 -8.67 28.09 -2.65
N LYS A 158 -8.01 29.11 -3.22
CA LYS A 158 -7.59 29.09 -4.63
C LYS A 158 -6.18 28.53 -4.81
N SER A 159 -5.20 28.92 -3.99
CA SER A 159 -3.80 28.51 -4.16
C SER A 159 -3.57 27.10 -3.65
N GLU A 160 -3.92 26.81 -2.39
CA GLU A 160 -3.56 25.53 -1.77
C GLU A 160 -4.40 24.38 -2.30
N PHE A 161 -5.70 24.58 -2.51
CA PHE A 161 -6.52 23.52 -3.10
C PHE A 161 -6.15 23.25 -4.57
N ALA A 162 -5.76 24.26 -5.35
CA ALA A 162 -5.30 24.03 -6.71
C ALA A 162 -3.98 23.25 -6.70
N ASN A 163 -3.05 23.61 -5.81
CA ASN A 163 -1.77 22.91 -5.63
C ASN A 163 -1.98 21.47 -5.17
N LEU A 164 -2.77 21.23 -4.13
CA LEU A 164 -3.06 19.87 -3.65
C LEU A 164 -3.76 19.02 -4.72
N ARG A 165 -4.63 19.62 -5.53
CA ARG A 165 -5.32 18.90 -6.60
C ARG A 165 -4.37 18.57 -7.74
N SER A 166 -3.48 19.49 -8.14
CA SER A 166 -2.47 19.24 -9.16
C SER A 166 -1.47 18.18 -8.69
N GLU A 167 -1.00 18.26 -7.44
CA GLU A 167 -0.11 17.29 -6.83
C GLU A 167 -0.79 15.91 -6.70
N ASN A 168 -2.05 15.84 -6.28
CA ASN A 168 -2.79 14.58 -6.25
C ASN A 168 -2.93 13.95 -7.64
N THR A 169 -3.22 14.74 -8.67
CA THR A 169 -3.28 14.23 -10.06
C THR A 169 -1.91 13.81 -10.59
N LYS A 170 -0.83 14.47 -10.15
CA LYS A 170 0.55 14.09 -10.49
C LYS A 170 0.91 12.74 -9.85
N MET A 171 0.69 12.60 -8.55
CA MET A 171 0.93 11.34 -7.83
C MET A 171 0.13 10.18 -8.42
N LYS A 172 -1.14 10.40 -8.82
CA LYS A 172 -1.94 9.36 -9.50
C LYS A 172 -1.33 8.92 -10.83
N ARG A 173 -0.87 9.87 -11.66
CA ARG A 173 -0.22 9.56 -12.94
C ARG A 173 1.08 8.78 -12.74
N GLU A 174 1.89 9.16 -11.76
CA GLU A 174 3.13 8.44 -11.42
C GLU A 174 2.84 7.02 -10.93
N LEU A 175 1.82 6.85 -10.09
CA LEU A 175 1.38 5.54 -9.62
C LEU A 175 0.89 4.65 -10.77
N GLU A 176 0.06 5.18 -11.66
CA GLU A 176 -0.41 4.47 -12.86
C GLU A 176 0.77 4.08 -13.78
N GLN A 177 1.74 4.98 -13.96
CA GLN A 177 2.94 4.71 -14.74
C GLN A 177 3.79 3.60 -14.12
N LEU A 178 4.03 3.63 -12.81
CA LEU A 178 4.78 2.58 -12.10
C LEU A 178 4.04 1.24 -12.14
N GLN A 179 2.72 1.25 -11.99
CA GLN A 179 1.90 0.04 -12.08
C GLN A 179 1.98 -0.59 -13.48
N ASN A 180 1.98 0.24 -14.54
CA ASN A 180 2.11 -0.25 -15.91
C ASN A 180 3.51 -0.82 -16.18
N ARG A 181 4.57 -0.13 -15.75
CA ARG A 181 5.95 -0.63 -15.85
C ARG A 181 6.12 -1.98 -15.14
N LEU A 182 5.61 -2.10 -13.91
CA LEU A 182 5.70 -3.35 -13.15
C LEU A 182 4.92 -4.49 -13.82
N LYS A 183 3.75 -4.20 -14.41
CA LYS A 183 3.00 -5.20 -15.19
C LYS A 183 3.76 -5.64 -16.43
N GLU A 184 4.39 -4.72 -17.14
CA GLU A 184 5.19 -5.01 -18.33
C GLU A 184 6.44 -5.83 -17.99
N GLU A 185 7.19 -5.44 -16.96
CA GLU A 185 8.36 -6.17 -16.47
C GLU A 185 7.98 -7.56 -15.95
N SER A 186 6.87 -7.69 -15.22
CA SER A 186 6.38 -8.98 -14.75
C SER A 186 5.99 -9.91 -15.91
N LYS A 187 5.32 -9.38 -16.95
CA LYS A 187 5.00 -10.14 -18.16
C LYS A 187 6.26 -10.56 -18.91
N LYS A 188 7.23 -9.65 -19.06
CA LYS A 188 8.51 -9.93 -19.69
C LYS A 188 9.26 -11.03 -18.95
N MET A 189 9.39 -10.91 -17.63
CA MET A 189 10.01 -11.92 -16.77
C MET A 189 9.31 -13.27 -16.89
N MET A 190 7.98 -13.30 -16.88
CA MET A 190 7.21 -14.54 -17.06
C MET A 190 7.45 -15.19 -18.44
N ALA A 191 7.56 -14.38 -19.50
CA ALA A 191 7.87 -14.87 -20.84
C ALA A 191 9.31 -15.42 -20.93
N GLU A 192 10.28 -14.72 -20.33
CA GLU A 192 11.68 -15.14 -20.22
C GLU A 192 11.79 -16.46 -19.45
N THR A 193 11.20 -16.54 -18.25
CA THR A 193 11.21 -17.79 -17.45
C THR A 193 10.54 -18.95 -18.18
N LYS A 194 9.44 -18.71 -18.91
CA LYS A 194 8.79 -19.76 -19.71
C LYS A 194 9.68 -20.23 -20.85
N LEU A 195 10.40 -19.32 -21.50
CA LEU A 195 11.37 -19.66 -22.53
C LEU A 195 12.51 -20.50 -21.94
N ASP A 196 13.09 -20.09 -20.80
CA ASP A 196 14.17 -20.82 -20.13
C ASP A 196 13.74 -22.25 -19.77
N ILE A 197 12.54 -22.42 -19.19
CA ILE A 197 11.99 -23.74 -18.87
C ILE A 197 11.82 -24.59 -20.13
N ASN A 198 11.38 -23.99 -21.24
CA ASN A 198 11.20 -24.71 -22.50
C ASN A 198 12.55 -25.13 -23.11
N LEU A 199 13.56 -24.26 -23.04
CA LEU A 199 14.91 -24.56 -23.51
C LEU A 199 15.54 -25.69 -22.68
N GLU A 200 15.45 -25.62 -21.35
CA GLU A 200 15.94 -26.69 -20.47
C GLU A 200 15.16 -28.00 -20.68
N ARG A 201 13.84 -27.94 -20.89
CA ARG A 201 13.05 -29.12 -21.23
C ARG A 201 13.51 -29.76 -22.54
N SER A 202 13.79 -28.95 -23.57
CA SER A 202 14.34 -29.45 -24.84
C SER A 202 15.70 -30.11 -24.60
N ARG A 203 16.59 -29.43 -23.86
CA ARG A 203 17.93 -29.93 -23.55
C ARG A 203 17.90 -31.26 -22.81
N VAL A 204 17.03 -31.39 -21.81
CA VAL A 204 16.82 -32.65 -21.06
C VAL A 204 16.26 -33.73 -21.98
N SER A 205 15.31 -33.40 -22.85
CA SER A 205 14.77 -34.34 -23.83
C SER A 205 15.84 -34.84 -24.79
N ASP A 206 16.68 -33.95 -25.33
CA ASP A 206 17.77 -34.31 -26.24
C ASP A 206 18.77 -35.23 -25.55
N MET A 207 19.18 -34.89 -24.32
CA MET A 207 20.05 -35.75 -23.51
C MET A 207 19.41 -37.13 -23.23
N PHE A 208 18.11 -37.18 -22.97
CA PHE A 208 17.39 -38.44 -22.76
C PHE A 208 17.38 -39.29 -24.04
N THR A 209 17.08 -38.70 -25.20
CA THR A 209 17.12 -39.42 -26.48
C THR A 209 18.53 -39.92 -26.82
N GLU A 210 19.57 -39.16 -26.49
CA GLU A 210 20.96 -39.60 -26.66
C GLU A 210 21.29 -40.80 -25.76
N GLN A 211 20.82 -40.78 -24.51
CA GLN A 211 20.97 -41.91 -23.59
C GLN A 211 20.19 -43.14 -24.07
N GLU A 212 18.97 -42.96 -24.54
CA GLU A 212 18.15 -44.05 -25.11
C GLU A 212 18.85 -44.68 -26.32
N LYS A 213 19.43 -43.86 -27.20
CA LYS A 213 20.23 -44.34 -28.34
C LYS A 213 21.44 -45.15 -27.89
N LYS A 214 22.22 -44.66 -26.92
CA LYS A 214 23.37 -45.39 -26.36
C LYS A 214 22.96 -46.72 -25.73
N LEU A 215 21.81 -46.75 -25.05
CA LEU A 215 21.26 -47.96 -24.46
C LEU A 215 20.83 -48.96 -25.55
N MET A 216 20.20 -48.47 -26.62
CA MET A 216 19.82 -49.30 -27.77
C MET A 216 21.05 -49.89 -28.47
N GLU A 217 22.09 -49.09 -28.71
CA GLU A 217 23.36 -49.55 -29.27
C GLU A 217 24.00 -50.62 -28.38
N ALA A 218 24.16 -50.37 -27.08
CA ALA A 218 24.71 -51.34 -26.13
C ALA A 218 23.89 -52.63 -26.03
N THR A 219 22.56 -52.51 -26.13
CA THR A 219 21.65 -53.68 -26.14
C THR A 219 21.82 -54.48 -27.42
N SER A 220 21.94 -53.82 -28.58
CA SER A 220 22.17 -54.48 -29.86
C SER A 220 23.53 -55.18 -29.91
N ASP A 221 24.59 -54.55 -29.39
CA ASP A 221 25.93 -55.12 -29.26
C ASP A 221 25.93 -56.33 -28.32
N PHE A 222 25.20 -56.25 -27.21
CA PHE A 222 25.04 -57.37 -26.28
C PHE A 222 24.32 -58.55 -26.95
N HIS A 223 23.24 -58.30 -27.70
CA HIS A 223 22.54 -59.34 -28.44
C HIS A 223 23.42 -59.96 -29.53
N HIS A 224 24.21 -59.16 -30.24
CA HIS A 224 25.16 -59.66 -31.23
C HIS A 224 26.19 -60.60 -30.59
N LYS A 225 26.84 -60.17 -29.50
CA LYS A 225 27.82 -61.00 -28.79
C LYS A 225 27.20 -62.27 -28.21
N ARG A 226 25.97 -62.18 -27.72
CA ARG A 226 25.23 -63.35 -27.23
C ARG A 226 24.96 -64.36 -28.35
N SER A 227 24.59 -63.89 -29.54
CA SER A 227 24.39 -64.75 -30.72
C SER A 227 25.70 -65.40 -31.18
N GLU A 228 26.80 -64.66 -31.20
CA GLU A 228 28.14 -65.21 -31.47
C GLU A 228 28.51 -66.33 -30.47
N LEU A 229 28.35 -66.07 -29.17
CA LEU A 229 28.59 -67.07 -28.13
C LEU A 229 27.68 -68.29 -28.27
N GLU A 230 26.42 -68.11 -28.67
CA GLU A 230 25.48 -69.22 -28.89
C GLU A 230 25.91 -70.08 -30.08
N ASN A 231 26.34 -69.45 -31.18
CA ASN A 231 26.88 -70.15 -32.35
C ASN A 231 28.16 -70.92 -32.02
N ASP A 232 29.09 -70.31 -31.29
CA ASP A 232 30.33 -70.96 -30.84
C ASP A 232 30.04 -72.17 -29.94
N ASN A 233 29.12 -72.00 -28.98
CA ASN A 233 28.67 -73.11 -28.13
C ASN A 233 28.02 -74.24 -28.94
N MET A 234 27.21 -73.91 -29.95
CA MET A 234 26.60 -74.90 -30.84
C MET A 234 27.68 -75.65 -31.64
N GLU A 235 28.70 -74.96 -32.14
CA GLU A 235 29.82 -75.60 -32.83
C GLU A 235 30.60 -76.55 -31.91
N ILE A 236 30.89 -76.12 -30.68
CA ILE A 236 31.57 -76.94 -29.67
C ILE A 236 30.72 -78.18 -29.33
N ASN A 237 29.42 -78.00 -29.07
CA ASN A 237 28.51 -79.12 -28.77
C ASN A 237 28.46 -80.12 -29.92
N ARG A 238 28.36 -79.63 -31.17
CA ARG A 238 28.40 -80.51 -32.35
C ARG A 238 29.73 -81.27 -32.45
N LYS A 239 30.87 -80.63 -32.17
CA LYS A 239 32.18 -81.30 -32.15
C LYS A 239 32.25 -82.37 -31.06
N LEU A 240 31.73 -82.07 -29.86
CA LEU A 240 31.65 -83.02 -28.75
C LEU A 240 30.78 -84.23 -29.14
N ASP A 241 29.61 -84.02 -29.73
CA ASP A 241 28.74 -85.11 -30.17
C ASP A 241 29.42 -86.02 -31.20
N LEU A 242 30.15 -85.45 -32.16
CA LEU A 242 30.93 -86.21 -33.14
C LEU A 242 32.06 -87.00 -32.47
N GLN A 243 32.79 -86.40 -31.52
CA GLN A 243 33.84 -87.09 -30.78
C GLN A 243 33.27 -88.22 -29.91
N VAL A 244 32.13 -88.01 -29.25
CA VAL A 244 31.44 -89.04 -28.46
C VAL A 244 30.97 -90.19 -29.35
N ALA A 245 30.38 -89.90 -30.51
CA ALA A 245 29.98 -90.92 -31.49
C ALA A 245 31.20 -91.71 -32.00
N SER A 246 32.30 -91.03 -32.34
CA SER A 246 33.55 -91.64 -32.78
C SER A 246 34.18 -92.52 -31.70
N LEU A 247 34.27 -92.03 -30.46
CA LEU A 247 34.77 -92.82 -29.32
C LEU A 247 33.88 -94.04 -29.06
N LYS A 248 32.56 -93.92 -29.22
CA LYS A 248 31.62 -95.03 -29.07
C LYS A 248 31.83 -96.11 -30.14
N THR A 249 32.01 -95.74 -31.40
CA THR A 249 32.30 -96.71 -32.48
C THR A 249 33.66 -97.38 -32.29
N LEU A 250 34.68 -96.64 -31.87
CA LEU A 250 35.98 -97.21 -31.50
C LEU A 250 35.85 -98.20 -30.34
N LEU A 251 35.12 -97.85 -29.29
CA LEU A 251 34.85 -98.74 -28.16
C LEU A 251 34.12 -100.03 -28.60
N GLU A 252 33.08 -99.90 -29.42
CA GLU A 252 32.33 -101.06 -29.95
C GLU A 252 33.21 -101.96 -30.82
N SER A 253 34.08 -101.39 -31.66
CA SER A 253 35.02 -102.17 -32.47
C SER A 253 36.08 -102.90 -31.62
N LEU A 254 36.64 -102.24 -30.61
CA LEU A 254 37.58 -102.85 -29.66
C LEU A 254 36.94 -103.97 -28.84
N LYS A 255 35.68 -103.81 -28.43
CA LYS A 255 34.91 -104.89 -27.77
C LYS A 255 34.79 -106.11 -28.69
N LEU A 256 34.41 -105.90 -29.96
CA LEU A 256 34.29 -106.98 -30.94
C LEU A 256 35.65 -107.66 -31.23
N GLN A 257 36.73 -106.89 -31.33
CA GLN A 257 38.08 -107.43 -31.48
C GLN A 257 38.47 -108.29 -30.28
N THR A 258 38.27 -107.79 -29.05
CA THR A 258 38.58 -108.53 -27.82
C THR A 258 37.79 -109.83 -27.75
N ILE A 259 36.50 -109.82 -28.09
CA ILE A 259 35.67 -111.04 -28.15
C ILE A 259 36.24 -112.04 -29.18
N ARG A 260 36.65 -111.57 -30.36
CA ARG A 260 37.26 -112.44 -31.40
C ARG A 260 38.60 -113.01 -30.95
N TYR A 261 39.49 -112.20 -30.33
CA TYR A 261 40.76 -112.68 -29.80
C TYR A 261 40.58 -113.71 -28.68
N LEU A 262 39.65 -113.46 -27.75
CA LEU A 262 39.31 -114.42 -26.68
C LEU A 262 38.78 -115.74 -27.26
N ALA A 263 37.89 -115.68 -28.25
CA ALA A 263 37.43 -116.90 -28.92
C ALA A 263 38.61 -117.65 -29.58
N ALA A 264 39.49 -116.95 -30.30
CA ALA A 264 40.64 -117.54 -30.96
C ALA A 264 41.62 -118.20 -29.97
N THR A 265 41.89 -117.57 -28.82
CA THR A 265 42.77 -118.15 -27.78
C THR A 265 42.13 -119.33 -27.06
N LEU A 266 40.82 -119.30 -26.81
CA LEU A 266 40.11 -120.46 -26.27
C LEU A 266 40.13 -121.63 -27.26
N PHE A 267 39.90 -121.38 -28.55
CA PHE A 267 39.99 -122.40 -29.59
C PHE A 267 41.42 -122.95 -29.75
N SER A 268 42.46 -122.11 -29.67
CA SER A 268 43.86 -122.58 -29.76
C SER A 268 44.26 -123.39 -28.53
N CYS A 269 43.88 -122.96 -27.31
CA CYS A 269 44.07 -123.74 -26.10
C CYS A 269 43.36 -125.10 -26.16
N LEU A 270 42.10 -125.14 -26.62
CA LEU A 270 41.36 -126.39 -26.83
C LEU A 270 42.04 -127.28 -27.89
N ALA A 271 42.52 -126.71 -29.00
CA ALA A 271 43.25 -127.46 -30.02
C ALA A 271 44.56 -128.06 -29.50
N ILE A 272 45.33 -127.31 -28.70
CA ILE A 272 46.55 -127.79 -28.05
C ILE A 272 46.22 -128.88 -27.02
N ALA A 273 45.21 -128.68 -26.18
CA ALA A 273 44.77 -129.66 -25.20
C ALA A 273 44.31 -130.97 -25.85
N LEU A 274 43.55 -130.90 -26.95
CA LEU A 274 43.17 -132.07 -27.77
C LEU A 274 44.39 -132.72 -28.43
N GLY A 275 45.36 -131.92 -28.89
CA GLY A 275 46.65 -132.40 -29.41
C GLY A 275 47.45 -133.19 -28.36
N LEU A 276 47.58 -132.67 -27.14
CA LEU A 276 48.26 -133.34 -26.02
C LEU A 276 47.49 -134.58 -25.55
N TYR A 277 46.16 -134.52 -25.47
CA TYR A 277 45.32 -135.67 -25.13
C TYR A 277 45.50 -136.83 -26.13
N ARG A 278 45.74 -136.51 -27.42
CA ARG A 278 45.99 -137.50 -28.47
C ARG A 278 47.39 -138.11 -28.44
N LEU A 279 48.38 -137.41 -27.87
CA LEU A 279 49.75 -137.89 -27.69
C LEU A 279 49.94 -138.73 -26.42
N TRP A 280 49.01 -138.63 -25.46
CA TRP A 280 49.07 -139.39 -24.20
C TRP A 280 48.19 -140.65 -24.18
N LYS A 281 47.52 -140.94 -25.31
CA LYS A 281 46.81 -142.20 -25.57
C LYS A 281 47.63 -143.06 -26.53
#